data_AF-A0A926TDH1-F1
#
_entry.id   AF-A0A926TDH1-F1
#
_cell.length_a   1.000
_cell.length_b   1.000
_cell.length_c   1.000
_cell.angle_alpha   90.00
_cell.angle_beta   90.00
_cell.angle_gamma   90.00
#
_symmetry.space_group_name_H-M   'P 1'
#
loop_
_entity.id
_entity.type
_entity.pdbx_description
1 polymer ?
#
loop_
_entity_poly.entity_id
_entity_poly.type
_entity_poly.pdbx_seq_one_letter_code
_entity_poly.pdbx_strand_id
1 'polypeptide(L)'
;MNPKRSGFVYLIRAGRGNLYKIGVAIDPTRRLAQLQTGSPHRLSLVAAKRYRDPYQRESTLHRQYRAYRVRDDGEWFRLPFWVAWEVKREIAGTIGVWTWLGLIALCLLFYLLWLLR
;
A
#
# COMPACT_ATOMS: atom_id res chain seq x y z
N MET A 1 0.70 28.69 -4.05
CA MET A 1 -0.09 27.64 -3.38
C MET A 1 -0.57 26.65 -4.43
N ASN A 2 -0.14 25.40 -4.37
CA ASN A 2 -0.55 24.35 -5.31
C ASN A 2 -1.96 23.89 -4.90
N PRO A 3 -3.00 23.96 -5.76
CA PRO A 3 -4.32 23.42 -5.42
C PRO A 3 -4.11 21.96 -5.00
N LYS A 4 -4.56 21.60 -3.79
CA LYS A 4 -4.39 20.24 -3.24
C LYS A 4 -5.06 19.24 -4.19
N ARG A 5 -4.28 18.70 -5.13
CA ARG A 5 -4.72 17.66 -6.06
C ARG A 5 -4.70 16.36 -5.28
N SER A 6 -5.87 16.00 -4.76
CA SER A 6 -6.11 14.68 -4.21
C SER A 6 -5.71 13.62 -5.23
N GLY A 7 -5.05 12.56 -4.79
CA GLY A 7 -4.57 11.48 -5.65
C GLY A 7 -4.25 10.24 -4.84
N PHE A 8 -3.71 9.23 -5.48
CA PHE A 8 -3.35 7.97 -4.85
C PHE A 8 -1.86 7.91 -4.60
N VAL A 9 -1.48 7.46 -3.41
CA VAL A 9 -0.15 6.89 -3.17
C VAL A 9 -0.27 5.39 -3.39
N TYR A 10 0.67 4.81 -4.12
CA TYR A 10 0.68 3.39 -4.46
C TYR A 10 1.99 2.71 -4.10
N LEU A 11 1.90 1.38 -3.99
CA LEU A 11 3.02 0.45 -3.90
C LEU A 11 2.93 -0.52 -5.08
N ILE A 12 3.92 -0.50 -5.97
CA ILE A 12 4.05 -1.45 -7.08
C ILE A 12 5.22 -2.39 -6.78
N ARG A 13 5.10 -3.67 -7.10
CA ARG A 13 6.18 -4.66 -7.02
C ARG A 13 6.65 -5.03 -8.42
N ALA A 14 7.96 -5.20 -8.60
CA ALA A 14 8.56 -5.74 -9.81
C ALA A 14 8.94 -7.22 -9.62
N GLY A 15 8.32 -8.08 -10.43
CA GLY A 15 8.55 -9.52 -10.44
C GLY A 15 8.21 -10.21 -9.11
N ARG A 16 8.93 -11.30 -8.83
CA ARG A 16 8.83 -12.07 -7.57
C ARG A 16 9.89 -11.65 -6.54
N GLY A 17 10.70 -10.65 -6.85
CA GLY A 17 11.76 -10.17 -5.96
C GLY A 17 11.25 -9.24 -4.86
N ASN A 18 12.20 -8.53 -4.25
CA ASN A 18 11.99 -7.53 -3.20
C ASN A 18 12.06 -6.09 -3.71
N LEU A 19 11.84 -5.88 -5.01
CA LEU A 19 11.92 -4.56 -5.64
C LEU A 19 10.53 -3.93 -5.71
N TYR A 20 10.39 -2.77 -5.09
CA TYR A 20 9.11 -2.05 -4.98
C TYR A 20 9.27 -0.58 -5.36
N LYS A 21 8.20 0.00 -5.90
CA LYS A 21 8.09 1.42 -6.22
C LYS A 21 7.02 2.05 -5.34
N ILE A 22 7.37 3.15 -4.67
CA ILE A 22 6.42 4.00 -3.97
C ILE A 22 6.22 5.25 -4.83
N GLY A 23 4.99 5.51 -5.25
CA GLY A 23 4.70 6.60 -6.18
C GLY A 23 3.32 7.24 -6.00
N VAL A 24 3.10 8.37 -6.68
CA VAL A 24 1.80 9.05 -6.77
C VAL A 24 1.18 8.91 -8.17
N ALA A 25 -0.14 8.72 -8.23
CA ALA A 25 -0.91 8.78 -9.48
C ALA A 25 -2.37 9.20 -9.24
N ILE A 26 -3.03 9.73 -10.26
CA ILE A 26 -4.49 9.90 -10.26
C ILE A 26 -5.18 8.55 -10.47
N ASP A 27 -4.61 7.73 -11.36
CA ASP A 27 -5.05 6.35 -11.66
C ASP A 27 -3.84 5.41 -11.56
N PRO A 28 -3.68 4.69 -10.43
CA PRO A 28 -2.59 3.72 -10.25
C PRO A 28 -2.59 2.58 -11.27
N THR A 29 -3.75 2.17 -11.79
CA THR A 29 -3.85 1.08 -12.76
C THR A 29 -3.33 1.52 -14.12
N ARG A 30 -3.73 2.72 -14.57
CA ARG A 30 -3.16 3.32 -15.79
C ARG A 30 -1.67 3.57 -15.66
N ARG A 31 -1.21 4.04 -14.48
CA ARG A 31 0.22 4.25 -14.21
C ARG A 31 1.00 2.94 -14.22
N LEU A 32 0.45 1.85 -13.67
CA LEU A 32 1.03 0.51 -13.73
C LEU A 32 1.26 0.07 -15.18
N ALA A 33 0.25 0.22 -16.05
CA ALA A 33 0.34 -0.12 -17.46
C ALA A 33 1.44 0.68 -18.18
N GLN A 34 1.54 1.99 -17.92
CA GLN A 34 2.61 2.84 -18.46
C GLN A 34 4.01 2.43 -17.98
N LEU A 35 4.16 2.09 -16.69
CA LEU A 35 5.45 1.65 -16.16
C LEU A 35 5.86 0.29 -16.70
N GLN A 36 4.89 -0.58 -17.01
CA GLN A 36 5.15 -1.91 -17.55
C GLN A 36 5.86 -1.86 -18.90
N THR A 37 5.59 -0.86 -19.75
CA THR A 37 6.21 -0.76 -21.09
C THR A 37 7.73 -0.55 -21.02
N GLY A 38 8.24 0.03 -19.93
CA GLY A 38 9.67 0.25 -19.69
C GLY A 38 10.30 -0.72 -18.69
N SER A 39 9.55 -1.74 -18.23
CA SER A 39 10.02 -2.69 -17.23
C SER A 39 10.16 -4.09 -17.82
N PRO A 40 11.34 -4.72 -17.77
CA PRO A 40 11.50 -6.12 -18.19
C PRO A 40 10.81 -7.10 -17.22
N HIS A 41 10.51 -6.66 -16.00
CA HIS A 41 9.80 -7.45 -15.01
C HIS A 41 8.30 -7.15 -15.05
N ARG A 42 7.48 -8.18 -14.83
CA ARG A 42 6.04 -8.02 -14.61
C ARG A 42 5.79 -7.21 -13.35
N LEU A 43 5.04 -6.12 -13.47
CA LEU A 43 4.68 -5.24 -12.38
C LEU A 43 3.31 -5.63 -11.81
N SER A 44 3.14 -5.48 -10.49
CA SER A 44 1.86 -5.67 -9.82
C SER A 44 1.57 -4.56 -8.81
N LEU A 45 0.32 -4.08 -8.80
CA LEU A 45 -0.15 -3.12 -7.81
C LEU A 45 -0.43 -3.85 -6.49
N VAL A 46 0.35 -3.56 -5.45
CA VAL A 46 0.26 -4.21 -4.13
C VAL A 46 -0.68 -3.47 -3.20
N ALA A 47 -0.67 -2.14 -3.26
CA ALA A 47 -1.56 -1.27 -2.50
C ALA A 47 -1.72 0.06 -3.23
N ALA A 48 -2.88 0.69 -3.04
CA ALA A 48 -3.12 2.07 -3.41
C ALA A 48 -4.16 2.67 -2.46
N LYS A 49 -3.97 3.92 -2.06
CA LYS A 49 -4.96 4.65 -1.26
C LYS A 49 -4.98 6.12 -1.64
N ARG A 50 -6.18 6.70 -1.62
CA ARG A 50 -6.41 8.11 -1.90
C ARG A 50 -6.02 8.98 -0.70
N TYR A 51 -5.24 10.02 -0.96
CA TYR A 51 -4.83 11.03 0.02
C TYR A 51 -5.25 12.41 -0.46
N ARG A 52 -5.54 13.31 0.49
CA ARG A 52 -5.76 14.74 0.21
C ARG A 52 -4.47 15.42 -0.26
N ASP A 53 -3.34 15.02 0.32
CA ASP A 53 -2.00 15.48 -0.07
C ASP A 53 -1.10 14.25 -0.35
N PRO A 54 -1.20 13.67 -1.56
CA PRO A 54 -0.48 12.44 -1.89
C PRO A 54 1.04 12.66 -1.98
N TYR A 55 1.50 13.84 -2.43
CA TYR A 55 2.92 14.15 -2.57
C TYR A 55 3.62 14.31 -1.22
N GLN A 56 2.97 14.98 -0.26
CA GLN A 56 3.50 15.05 1.11
C GLN A 56 3.60 13.64 1.74
N ARG A 57 2.61 12.78 1.49
CA ARG A 57 2.61 11.40 1.98
C ARG A 57 3.70 10.56 1.33
N GLU A 58 3.86 10.65 0.02
CA GLU A 58 4.95 9.99 -0.74
C GLU A 58 6.32 10.41 -0.21
N SER A 59 6.58 11.73 -0.11
CA SER A 59 7.83 12.27 0.43
C SER A 59 8.14 11.76 1.85
N THR A 60 7.10 11.62 2.69
CA THR A 60 7.25 11.06 4.04
C THR A 60 7.65 9.60 4.01
N LEU A 61 6.98 8.77 3.21
CA LEU A 61 7.31 7.35 3.04
C LEU A 61 8.72 7.18 2.46
N HIS A 62 9.06 7.99 1.46
CA HIS A 62 10.39 8.01 0.83
C HIS A 62 11.51 8.30 1.83
N ARG A 63 11.29 9.27 2.74
CA ARG A 63 12.24 9.60 3.81
C ARG A 63 12.33 8.49 4.85
N GLN A 64 11.19 7.95 5.28
CA GLN A 64 11.11 6.89 6.29
C GLN A 64 11.83 5.61 5.84
N TYR A 65 11.69 5.23 4.56
CA TYR A 65 12.29 4.02 4.00
C TYR A 65 13.55 4.29 3.18
N ARG A 66 14.20 5.45 3.37
CA ARG A 66 15.39 5.88 2.60
C ARG A 66 16.52 4.83 2.63
N ALA A 67 16.70 4.14 3.76
CA ALA A 67 17.73 3.11 3.91
C ALA A 67 17.59 1.93 2.93
N TYR A 68 16.40 1.70 2.37
CA TYR A 68 16.14 0.64 1.40
C TYR A 68 16.11 1.14 -0.04
N ARG A 69 16.35 2.43 -0.26
CA ARG A 69 16.25 3.04 -1.59
C ARG A 69 17.39 2.55 -2.49
N VAL A 70 17.08 2.20 -3.74
CA VAL A 70 18.06 1.63 -4.69
C VAL A 70 19.01 2.70 -5.23
N ARG A 71 18.52 3.92 -5.45
CA ARG A 71 19.29 5.09 -5.92
C ARG A 71 18.89 6.29 -5.09
N ASP A 72 19.79 7.19 -4.73
CA ASP A 72 19.49 8.31 -3.82
C ASP A 72 18.33 9.21 -4.31
N ASP A 73 18.23 9.41 -5.63
CA ASP A 73 17.21 10.19 -6.33
C ASP A 73 16.04 9.33 -6.89
N GLY A 74 16.04 8.03 -6.61
CA GLY A 74 15.10 7.08 -7.16
C GLY A 74 13.82 6.88 -6.34
N GLU A 75 12.82 6.29 -6.99
CA GLU A 75 11.52 5.92 -6.39
C GLU A 75 11.40 4.41 -6.13
N TRP A 76 12.49 3.68 -6.35
CA TRP A 76 12.56 2.23 -6.20
C TRP A 76 13.31 1.83 -4.93
N PHE A 77 12.81 0.80 -4.26
CA PHE A 77 13.26 0.33 -2.95
C PHE A 77 13.42 -1.19 -2.95
N ARG A 78 14.49 -1.67 -2.33
CA ARG A 78 14.75 -3.09 -2.07
C ARG A 78 14.23 -3.44 -0.66
N LEU A 79 12.93 -3.71 -0.55
CA LEU A 79 12.24 -3.90 0.73
C LEU A 79 12.21 -5.37 1.15
N PRO A 80 12.81 -5.76 2.28
CA PRO A 80 12.55 -7.06 2.89
C PRO A 80 11.05 -7.28 3.13
N PHE A 81 10.63 -8.54 3.24
CA PHE A 81 9.21 -8.89 3.34
C PHE A 81 8.48 -8.13 4.45
N TRP A 82 9.07 -8.02 5.65
CA TRP A 82 8.45 -7.33 6.79
C TRP A 82 8.32 -5.82 6.54
N VAL A 83 9.30 -5.19 5.89
CA VAL A 83 9.25 -3.77 5.53
C VAL A 83 8.22 -3.52 4.43
N ALA A 84 8.17 -4.38 3.41
CA ALA A 84 7.15 -4.29 2.36
C ALA A 84 5.74 -4.42 2.93
N TRP A 85 5.56 -5.29 3.93
CA TRP A 85 4.30 -5.42 4.66
C TRP A 85 3.94 -4.16 5.44
N GLU A 86 4.91 -3.53 6.11
CA GLU A 86 4.71 -2.28 6.83
C GLU A 86 4.31 -1.14 5.88
N VAL A 87 5.05 -0.94 4.77
CA VAL A 87 4.72 0.05 3.73
C VAL A 87 3.32 -0.20 3.17
N LYS A 88 2.99 -1.46 2.88
CA LYS A 88 1.65 -1.85 2.40
C LYS A 88 0.58 -1.45 3.42
N ARG A 89 0.78 -1.73 4.71
CA ARG A 89 -0.16 -1.37 5.79
C ARG A 89 -0.33 0.14 5.91
N GLU A 90 0.77 0.88 5.84
CA GLU A 90 0.77 2.35 5.91
C GLU A 90 0.06 3.02 4.73
N ILE A 91 0.11 2.40 3.54
CA ILE A 91 -0.59 2.86 2.35
C ILE A 91 -2.05 2.41 2.41
N ALA A 92 -2.35 1.12 2.57
CA ALA A 92 -3.73 0.61 2.54
C ALA A 92 -4.56 1.11 3.75
N GLY A 93 -3.92 1.46 4.85
CA GLY A 93 -4.56 1.67 6.14
C GLY A 93 -4.85 0.35 6.87
N THR A 94 -5.10 0.44 8.17
CA THR A 94 -5.47 -0.70 9.00
C THR A 94 -6.89 -1.17 8.66
N ILE A 95 -7.07 -2.45 8.33
CA ILE A 95 -8.39 -3.10 8.49
C ILE A 95 -8.64 -3.08 10.00
N GLY A 96 -9.53 -2.20 10.47
CA GLY A 96 -9.70 -1.94 11.89
C GLY A 96 -9.96 -3.23 12.66
N VAL A 97 -9.22 -3.47 13.75
CA VAL A 97 -9.39 -4.64 14.62
C VAL A 97 -10.86 -4.82 15.06
N TRP A 98 -11.60 -3.72 15.13
CA TRP A 98 -13.04 -3.65 15.34
C TRP A 98 -13.88 -4.50 14.37
N THR A 99 -13.48 -4.66 13.11
CA THR A 99 -14.22 -5.51 12.16
C THR A 99 -14.10 -6.99 12.52
N TRP A 100 -12.95 -7.41 13.02
CA TRP A 100 -12.70 -8.79 13.42
C TRP A 100 -13.32 -9.11 14.77
N LEU A 101 -13.22 -8.19 15.74
CA LEU A 101 -13.91 -8.32 17.03
C LEU A 101 -15.43 -8.37 16.85
N GLY A 102 -15.99 -7.58 15.92
CA GLY A 102 -17.41 -7.65 15.58
C GLY A 102 -17.84 -9.00 15.01
N LEU A 103 -17.06 -9.57 14.10
CA LEU A 103 -17.34 -10.90 13.53
C LEU A 103 -17.20 -12.02 14.58
N ILE A 104 -16.17 -11.95 15.44
CA ILE A 104 -15.97 -12.91 16.53
C ILE A 104 -17.12 -12.83 17.54
N ALA A 105 -17.51 -11.62 17.95
CA ALA A 105 -18.64 -11.41 18.86
C ALA A 105 -19.95 -11.95 18.28
N LEU A 106 -20.18 -11.74 16.98
CA LEU A 106 -21.36 -12.26 16.28
C LEU A 106 -21.35 -13.79 16.23
N CYS A 107 -20.21 -14.42 15.92
CA CYS A 107 -20.07 -15.88 15.96
C CYS A 107 -20.30 -16.45 17.37
N LEU A 108 -19.77 -15.81 18.41
CA LEU A 108 -19.97 -16.23 19.80
C LEU A 108 -21.44 -16.09 20.22
N LEU A 109 -22.12 -15.03 19.80
CA LEU A 109 -23.56 -14.85 20.04
C LEU A 109 -24.39 -15.96 19.39
N PHE A 110 -24.13 -16.28 18.12
CA PHE A 110 -24.81 -17.38 17.44
C PHE A 110 -24.56 -18.74 18.08
N TYR A 111 -23.33 -19.00 18.53
CA TYR A 111 -23.00 -20.23 19.25
C TYR A 111 -23.73 -20.35 20.59
N LEU A 112 -23.81 -19.27 21.36
CA LEU A 112 -24.55 -19.23 22.64
C LEU A 112 -26.06 -19.40 22.42
N LEU A 113 -26.64 -18.78 21.38
CA LEU A 113 -28.04 -18.95 21.02
C LEU A 113 -28.37 -20.39 20.57
N TRP A 114 -27.42 -21.07 19.91
CA TRP A 114 -27.57 -22.49 19.55
C TRP A 114 -27.57 -23.41 20.78
N LEU A 115 -26.76 -23.12 21.81
CA LEU A 115 -26.72 -23.90 23.05
C LEU A 115 -27.99 -23.75 23.92
N LEU A 116 -28.75 -22.67 23.74
CA LEU A 116 -29.97 -22.37 24.50
C LEU A 116 -31.26 -22.92 23.85
N ARG A 117 -31.13 -23.68 22.75
CA ARG A 117 -32.23 -24.32 22.02
C ARG A 117 -32.19 -25.83 22.19
#